data_AF-A0AAE4ZB88-F1
#
_entry.id   AF-A0AAE4ZB88-F1
#
_cell.length_a   1.000
_cell.length_b   1.000
_cell.length_c   1.000
_cell.angle_alpha   90.00
_cell.angle_beta   90.00
_cell.angle_gamma   90.00
#
_symmetry.space_group_name_H-M   'P 1'
#
loop_
_entity.id
_entity.type
_entity.pdbx_description
1 polymer ?
#
loop_
_entity_poly.entity_id
_entity_poly.type
_entity_poly.pdbx_seq_one_letter_code
_entity_poly.pdbx_strand_id
1 'polypeptide(L)'
;MTNRAGRNLPIFLPRAWLALEEGRPDDAIAAVRKIGHEWGDCTVCPWILLARAYELAGEPDSAIAYYERYVTTPSMARLLVDALEHLALIYERLAELYAQRGDREKAIHYYGRMINLWNDADPELQPRIEAARRAIEELMPPG
;
A
#
# COMPACT_ATOMS: atom_id res chain seq x y z
N MET A 1 10.65 -18.18 -31.21
CA MET A 1 11.82 -17.64 -30.48
C MET A 1 11.62 -16.14 -30.30
N THR A 2 10.93 -15.72 -29.23
CA THR A 2 10.71 -14.30 -28.96
C THR A 2 11.96 -13.72 -28.30
N ASN A 3 12.51 -12.70 -28.94
CA ASN A 3 13.69 -11.97 -28.53
C ASN A 3 13.51 -11.40 -27.11
N ARG A 4 14.15 -12.04 -26.13
CA ARG A 4 14.13 -11.65 -24.70
C ARG A 4 15.33 -10.76 -24.35
N ALA A 5 15.88 -10.01 -25.31
CA ALA A 5 16.94 -9.05 -25.08
C ALA A 5 16.35 -7.66 -24.82
N GLY A 6 16.46 -7.16 -23.58
CA GLY A 6 16.29 -5.73 -23.29
C GLY A 6 15.35 -5.33 -22.13
N ARG A 7 14.76 -6.27 -21.37
CA ARG A 7 13.94 -5.89 -20.21
C ARG A 7 14.83 -5.60 -19.00
N ASN A 8 15.21 -4.32 -18.85
CA ASN A 8 15.86 -3.73 -17.67
C ASN A 8 14.96 -3.75 -16.39
N LEU A 9 14.06 -4.72 -16.27
CA LEU A 9 13.21 -4.94 -15.09
C LEU A 9 13.98 -4.90 -13.75
N PRO A 10 15.23 -5.42 -13.62
CA PRO A 10 15.93 -5.48 -12.35
C PRO A 10 16.28 -4.11 -11.75
N ILE A 11 16.45 -3.05 -12.56
CA ILE A 11 16.92 -1.74 -12.07
C ILE A 11 15.76 -0.78 -11.75
N PHE A 12 14.58 -1.00 -12.32
CA PHE A 12 13.49 -0.03 -12.18
C PHE A 12 12.83 -0.05 -10.79
N LEU A 13 12.75 -1.21 -10.12
CA LEU A 13 12.27 -1.25 -8.73
C LEU A 13 13.25 -0.59 -7.75
N PRO A 14 14.57 -0.91 -7.77
CA PRO A 14 15.54 -0.18 -6.97
C PRO A 14 15.54 1.33 -7.25
N ARG A 15 15.34 1.74 -8.51
CA ARG A 15 15.21 3.17 -8.87
C ARG A 15 13.95 3.81 -8.30
N ALA A 16 12.82 3.12 -8.37
CA ALA A 16 11.58 3.62 -7.79
C ALA A 16 11.72 3.75 -6.27
N TRP A 17 12.30 2.75 -5.61
CA TRP A 17 12.59 2.79 -4.18
C TRP A 17 13.52 3.94 -3.83
N LEU A 18 14.66 4.07 -4.52
CA LEU A 18 15.62 5.16 -4.28
C LEU A 18 14.95 6.53 -4.47
N ALA A 19 14.14 6.70 -5.50
CA ALA A 19 13.41 7.94 -5.72
C ALA A 19 12.41 8.24 -4.59
N LEU A 20 11.74 7.23 -4.02
CA LEU A 20 10.88 7.40 -2.84
C LEU A 20 11.68 7.88 -1.62
N GLU A 21 12.80 7.24 -1.33
CA GLU A 21 13.68 7.61 -0.20
C GLU A 21 14.24 9.03 -0.35
N GLU A 22 14.47 9.47 -1.59
CA GLU A 22 14.96 10.81 -1.91
C GLU A 22 13.83 11.87 -1.99
N GLY A 23 12.58 11.50 -1.74
CA GLY A 23 11.46 12.45 -1.80
C GLY A 23 11.09 12.87 -3.23
N ARG A 24 11.37 12.04 -4.25
CA ARG A 24 11.16 12.31 -5.68
C ARG A 24 10.00 11.47 -6.23
N PRO A 25 8.73 11.83 -5.95
CA PRO A 25 7.58 11.00 -6.30
C PRO A 25 7.39 10.81 -7.81
N ASP A 26 7.62 11.86 -8.61
CA ASP A 26 7.48 11.79 -10.07
C ASP A 26 8.46 10.81 -10.71
N ASP A 27 9.70 10.79 -10.21
CA ASP A 27 10.73 9.86 -10.66
C ASP A 27 10.39 8.42 -10.27
N ALA A 28 9.82 8.23 -9.07
CA ALA A 28 9.34 6.93 -8.62
C ALA A 28 8.20 6.42 -9.53
N ILE A 29 7.18 7.26 -9.79
CA ILE A 29 6.07 6.92 -10.68
C ILE A 29 6.57 6.59 -12.08
N ALA A 30 7.48 7.41 -12.63
CA ALA A 30 8.06 7.19 -13.95
C ALA A 30 8.88 5.89 -14.01
N ALA A 31 9.63 5.57 -12.95
CA ALA A 31 10.38 4.33 -12.85
C ALA A 31 9.45 3.11 -12.80
N VAL A 32 8.39 3.14 -12.00
CA VAL A 32 7.42 2.04 -11.94
C VAL A 32 6.66 1.87 -13.25
N ARG A 33 6.23 2.97 -13.91
CA ARG A 33 5.53 2.89 -15.20
C ARG A 33 6.39 2.26 -16.31
N LYS A 34 7.72 2.40 -16.25
CA LYS A 34 8.65 1.74 -17.19
C LYS A 34 8.73 0.22 -17.02
N ILE A 35 8.27 -0.33 -15.89
CA ILE A 35 8.17 -1.77 -15.65
C ILE A 35 6.98 -2.36 -16.44
N GLY A 36 5.91 -1.59 -16.65
CA GLY A 36 4.67 -2.04 -17.27
C GLY A 36 3.83 -2.94 -16.35
N HIS A 37 2.80 -3.59 -16.91
CA HIS A 37 1.92 -4.53 -16.19
C HIS A 37 2.49 -5.95 -16.05
N GLU A 38 3.65 -6.23 -16.63
CA GLU A 38 4.27 -7.55 -16.64
C GLU A 38 5.48 -7.60 -15.69
N TRP A 39 5.26 -7.47 -14.38
CA TRP A 39 6.32 -7.68 -13.39
C TRP A 39 6.45 -9.15 -13.01
N GLY A 40 7.16 -9.92 -13.85
CA GLY A 40 7.55 -11.31 -13.54
C GLY A 40 6.44 -12.10 -12.86
N ASP A 41 6.74 -12.68 -11.70
CA ASP A 41 5.82 -13.50 -10.90
C ASP A 41 5.06 -12.75 -9.78
N CYS A 42 5.31 -11.44 -9.59
CA CYS A 42 4.57 -10.65 -8.58
C CYS A 42 3.79 -9.51 -9.25
N THR A 43 2.51 -9.71 -9.43
CA THR A 43 1.63 -8.69 -10.02
C THR A 43 1.39 -7.49 -9.09
N VAL A 44 1.52 -7.66 -7.77
CA VAL A 44 1.15 -6.65 -6.76
C VAL A 44 2.26 -5.65 -6.41
N CYS A 45 3.52 -6.00 -6.62
CA CYS A 45 4.65 -5.23 -6.12
C CYS A 45 4.82 -3.84 -6.77
N PRO A 46 4.48 -3.63 -8.05
CA PRO A 46 4.46 -2.27 -8.60
C PRO A 46 3.44 -1.35 -7.92
N TRP A 47 2.34 -1.89 -7.39
CA TRP A 47 1.26 -1.07 -6.86
C TRP A 47 1.56 -0.47 -5.49
N ILE A 48 2.27 -1.18 -4.63
CA ILE A 48 2.69 -0.60 -3.34
C ILE A 48 3.63 0.59 -3.54
N LEU A 49 4.55 0.52 -4.52
CA LEU A 49 5.44 1.62 -4.86
C LEU A 49 4.69 2.81 -5.48
N LEU A 50 3.71 2.54 -6.36
CA LEU A 50 2.87 3.60 -6.91
C LEU A 50 2.04 4.27 -5.82
N ALA A 51 1.44 3.49 -4.92
CA ALA A 51 0.64 4.02 -3.83
C ALA A 51 1.46 4.98 -2.95
N ARG A 52 2.64 4.55 -2.51
CA ARG A 52 3.58 5.40 -1.74
C ARG A 52 4.02 6.64 -2.53
N ALA A 53 4.30 6.51 -3.83
CA ALA A 53 4.72 7.63 -4.64
C ALA A 53 3.61 8.68 -4.80
N TYR A 54 2.35 8.26 -4.96
CA TYR A 54 1.21 9.18 -5.02
C TYR A 54 0.90 9.81 -3.66
N GLU A 55 1.07 9.10 -2.54
CA GLU A 55 0.97 9.74 -1.22
C GLU A 55 2.03 10.85 -1.07
N LEU A 56 3.27 10.55 -1.44
CA LEU A 56 4.37 11.50 -1.40
C LEU A 56 4.16 12.69 -2.35
N ALA A 57 3.47 12.48 -3.47
CA ALA A 57 3.06 13.54 -4.41
C ALA A 57 1.91 14.42 -3.89
N GLY A 58 1.26 14.05 -2.78
CA GLY A 58 0.05 14.73 -2.32
C GLY A 58 -1.20 14.38 -3.15
N GLU A 59 -1.22 13.21 -3.79
CA GLU A 59 -2.33 12.68 -4.59
C GLU A 59 -3.06 11.52 -3.87
N PRO A 60 -3.88 11.81 -2.85
CA PRO A 60 -4.47 10.77 -1.99
C PRO A 60 -5.42 9.82 -2.74
N ASP A 61 -6.19 10.31 -3.72
CA ASP A 61 -7.10 9.45 -4.48
C ASP A 61 -6.35 8.42 -5.35
N SER A 62 -5.24 8.84 -5.96
CA SER A 62 -4.33 7.95 -6.70
C SER A 62 -3.70 6.92 -5.75
N ALA A 63 -3.24 7.36 -4.57
CA ALA A 63 -2.69 6.47 -3.56
C ALA A 63 -3.68 5.40 -3.11
N ILE A 64 -4.91 5.81 -2.75
CA ILE A 64 -6.01 4.90 -2.39
C ILE A 64 -6.21 3.86 -3.48
N ALA A 65 -6.31 4.28 -4.74
CA ALA A 65 -6.57 3.38 -5.86
C ALA A 65 -5.50 2.28 -6.01
N TYR A 66 -4.23 2.59 -5.75
CA TYR A 66 -3.15 1.60 -5.85
C TYR A 66 -2.99 0.73 -4.60
N TYR A 67 -3.21 1.28 -3.40
CA TYR A 67 -3.29 0.46 -2.19
C TYR A 67 -4.46 -0.54 -2.25
N GLU A 68 -5.63 -0.10 -2.72
CA GLU A 68 -6.79 -0.96 -2.98
C GLU A 68 -6.45 -2.11 -3.93
N ARG A 69 -5.80 -1.81 -5.06
CA ARG A 69 -5.34 -2.84 -6.01
C ARG A 69 -4.40 -3.83 -5.34
N TYR A 70 -3.46 -3.34 -4.52
CA TYR A 70 -2.54 -4.18 -3.76
C TYR A 70 -3.28 -5.15 -2.84
N VAL A 71 -4.24 -4.67 -2.03
CA VAL A 71 -4.91 -5.52 -1.03
C VAL A 71 -5.97 -6.44 -1.62
N THR A 72 -6.53 -6.12 -2.80
CA THR A 72 -7.64 -6.89 -3.42
C THR A 72 -7.19 -7.89 -4.47
N THR A 73 -5.98 -7.78 -5.01
CA THR A 73 -5.56 -8.67 -6.09
C THR A 73 -4.86 -9.93 -5.55
N PRO A 74 -5.26 -11.11 -6.05
CA PRO A 74 -4.55 -12.35 -5.81
C PRO A 74 -3.13 -12.32 -6.40
N SER A 75 -2.17 -12.85 -5.66
CA SER A 75 -0.80 -13.02 -6.14
C SER A 75 -0.22 -14.31 -5.59
N MET A 76 0.69 -14.94 -6.33
CA MET A 76 1.45 -16.08 -5.80
C MET A 76 2.52 -15.62 -4.79
N ALA A 77 2.89 -14.34 -4.81
CA ALA A 77 3.91 -13.77 -3.96
C ALA A 77 3.37 -13.23 -2.61
N ARG A 78 2.09 -13.44 -2.26
CA ARG A 78 1.46 -12.82 -1.07
C ARG A 78 2.22 -13.10 0.21
N LEU A 79 2.62 -14.36 0.46
CA LEU A 79 3.34 -14.73 1.68
C LEU A 79 4.61 -13.90 1.87
N LEU A 80 5.35 -13.66 0.78
CA LEU A 80 6.59 -12.88 0.83
C LEU A 80 6.29 -11.38 0.93
N VAL A 81 5.44 -10.87 0.05
CA VAL A 81 5.27 -9.42 -0.13
C VAL A 81 4.45 -8.82 1.02
N ASP A 82 3.43 -9.51 1.52
CA ASP A 82 2.65 -9.02 2.67
C ASP A 82 3.48 -8.97 3.96
N ALA A 83 4.46 -9.87 4.09
CA ALA A 83 5.40 -9.85 5.20
C ALA A 83 6.41 -8.70 5.08
N LEU A 84 6.97 -8.47 3.88
CA LEU A 84 7.94 -7.40 3.62
C LEU A 84 7.31 -6.00 3.71
N GLU A 85 6.11 -5.83 3.17
CA GLU A 85 5.44 -4.54 3.12
C GLU A 85 4.56 -4.27 4.34
N HIS A 86 4.49 -5.22 5.27
CA HIS A 86 3.65 -5.20 6.47
C HIS A 86 2.19 -4.87 6.14
N LEU A 87 1.44 -5.85 5.63
CA LEU A 87 0.05 -5.69 5.17
C LEU A 87 -0.87 -4.93 6.15
N ALA A 88 -0.70 -5.09 7.46
CA ALA A 88 -1.48 -4.34 8.44
C ALA A 88 -1.25 -2.82 8.35
N LEU A 89 -0.02 -2.37 8.08
CA LEU A 89 0.30 -0.95 7.86
C LEU A 89 -0.34 -0.41 6.59
N ILE A 90 -0.47 -1.25 5.56
CA ILE A 90 -1.18 -0.87 4.35
C ILE A 90 -2.67 -0.67 4.64
N TYR A 91 -3.27 -1.54 5.46
CA TYR A 91 -4.65 -1.33 5.92
C TYR A 91 -4.80 -0.07 6.77
N GLU A 92 -3.85 0.21 7.68
CA GLU A 92 -3.81 1.45 8.46
C GLU A 92 -3.78 2.69 7.54
N ARG A 93 -2.89 2.72 6.55
CA ARG A 93 -2.80 3.82 5.57
C ARG A 93 -4.08 4.00 4.76
N LEU A 94 -4.67 2.90 4.27
CA LEU A 94 -5.96 2.97 3.57
C LEU A 94 -7.05 3.58 4.46
N ALA A 95 -7.12 3.14 5.72
CA ALA A 95 -8.12 3.64 6.66
C ALA A 95 -7.98 5.15 6.89
N GLU A 96 -6.75 5.63 7.12
CA GLU A 96 -6.45 7.05 7.29
C GLU A 96 -6.79 7.88 6.04
N LEU A 97 -6.42 7.41 4.86
CA LEU A 97 -6.71 8.10 3.60
C LEU A 97 -8.23 8.18 3.36
N TYR A 98 -8.98 7.11 3.65
CA TYR A 98 -10.44 7.14 3.53
C TYR A 98 -11.09 8.05 4.58
N ALA A 99 -10.58 8.08 5.82
CA ALA A 99 -11.05 8.99 6.85
C ALA A 99 -10.83 10.45 6.44
N GLN A 100 -9.66 10.79 5.90
CA GLN A 100 -9.35 12.11 5.36
C GLN A 100 -10.28 12.50 4.20
N ARG A 101 -10.66 11.54 3.36
CA ARG A 101 -11.62 11.73 2.28
C ARG A 101 -13.07 11.82 2.75
N GLY A 102 -13.35 11.57 4.04
CA GLY A 102 -14.69 11.56 4.62
C GLY A 102 -15.47 10.25 4.39
N ASP A 103 -14.83 9.22 3.85
CA ASP A 103 -15.42 7.90 3.59
C ASP A 103 -15.31 7.02 4.85
N ARG A 104 -16.21 7.29 5.80
CA ARG A 104 -16.20 6.67 7.13
C ARG A 104 -16.36 5.14 7.07
N GLU A 105 -17.20 4.66 6.17
CA GLU A 105 -17.47 3.21 6.04
C GLU A 105 -16.20 2.47 5.63
N LYS A 106 -15.50 2.95 4.60
CA LYS A 106 -14.23 2.34 4.18
C LYS A 106 -13.12 2.51 5.20
N ALA A 107 -13.06 3.66 5.88
CA ALA A 107 -12.10 3.86 6.96
C ALA A 107 -12.26 2.82 8.08
N ILE A 108 -13.50 2.63 8.56
CA ILE A 108 -13.83 1.61 9.57
C ILE A 108 -13.50 0.20 9.05
N HIS A 109 -13.84 -0.10 7.79
CA HIS A 109 -13.52 -1.38 7.17
C HIS A 109 -12.02 -1.70 7.25
N TYR A 110 -11.17 -0.76 6.85
CA TYR A 110 -9.73 -0.98 6.80
C TYR A 110 -9.06 -0.98 8.18
N TYR A 111 -9.51 -0.15 9.13
CA TYR A 111 -9.06 -0.28 10.51
C TYR A 111 -9.44 -1.64 11.11
N GLY A 112 -10.65 -2.15 10.84
CA GLY A 112 -11.06 -3.49 11.26
C GLY A 112 -10.18 -4.58 10.67
N ARG A 113 -9.82 -4.47 9.38
CA ARG A 113 -8.88 -5.40 8.71
C ARG A 113 -7.50 -5.39 9.37
N MET A 114 -6.96 -4.22 9.70
CA MET A 114 -5.69 -4.06 10.42
C MET A 114 -5.74 -4.73 11.79
N ILE A 115 -6.76 -4.39 12.60
CA ILE A 115 -6.94 -4.93 13.96
C ILE A 115 -7.06 -6.44 13.93
N ASN A 116 -7.82 -7.01 12.99
CA ASN A 116 -7.97 -8.46 12.87
C ASN A 116 -6.67 -9.17 12.48
N LEU A 117 -5.85 -8.54 11.63
CA LEU A 117 -4.57 -9.11 11.21
C LEU A 117 -3.52 -9.08 12.35
N TRP A 118 -3.64 -8.10 13.25
CA TRP A 118 -2.71 -7.87 14.35
C TRP A 118 -3.33 -8.09 15.74
N ASN A 119 -4.42 -8.87 15.83
CA ASN A 119 -5.16 -9.08 17.08
C ASN A 119 -4.28 -9.58 18.24
N ASP A 120 -3.28 -10.40 17.93
CA ASP A 120 -2.32 -11.00 18.86
C ASP A 120 -0.87 -10.53 18.59
N ALA A 121 -0.72 -9.33 18.02
CA ALA A 121 0.60 -8.75 17.73
C ALA A 121 1.37 -8.44 19.02
N ASP A 122 2.70 -8.36 18.90
CA ASP A 122 3.61 -8.05 20.00
C ASP A 122 3.18 -6.81 20.79
N PRO A 123 3.45 -6.74 22.11
CA PRO A 123 3.02 -5.64 22.98
C PRO A 123 3.39 -4.24 22.44
N GLU A 124 4.50 -4.11 21.74
CA GLU A 124 4.99 -2.87 21.12
C GLU A 124 4.07 -2.35 20.01
N LEU A 125 3.26 -3.21 19.41
CA LEU A 125 2.30 -2.87 18.35
C LEU A 125 0.90 -2.55 18.89
N GLN A 126 0.58 -2.95 20.12
CA GLN A 126 -0.72 -2.71 20.76
C GLN A 126 -1.14 -1.23 20.78
N PRO A 127 -0.26 -0.24 20.99
CA PRO A 127 -0.66 1.17 20.91
C PRO A 127 -1.27 1.58 19.56
N ARG A 128 -0.83 0.99 18.45
CA ARG A 128 -1.41 1.24 17.12
C ARG A 128 -2.80 0.62 16.98
N ILE A 129 -3.00 -0.57 17.53
CA ILE A 129 -4.31 -1.24 17.54
C ILE A 129 -5.31 -0.40 18.34
N GLU A 130 -4.92 0.11 19.51
CA GLU A 130 -5.79 0.99 20.30
C GLU A 130 -6.07 2.32 19.60
N ALA A 131 -5.11 2.86 18.84
CA ALA A 131 -5.34 4.05 18.03
C ALA A 131 -6.36 3.78 16.92
N ALA A 132 -6.27 2.65 16.24
CA ALA A 132 -7.25 2.23 15.23
C ALA A 132 -8.66 2.04 15.83
N ARG A 133 -8.77 1.48 17.04
CA ARG A 133 -10.06 1.34 17.75
C ARG A 133 -10.69 2.69 18.08
N ARG A 134 -9.90 3.63 18.62
CA ARG A 134 -10.37 5.00 18.88
C ARG A 134 -10.82 5.71 17.60
N ALA A 135 -10.06 5.55 16.51
CA ALA A 135 -10.44 6.12 15.21
C ALA A 135 -11.78 5.55 14.72
N ILE A 136 -12.05 4.25 14.89
CA ILE A 136 -13.36 3.66 14.57
C ILE A 136 -14.46 4.31 15.41
N GLU A 137 -14.27 4.47 16.72
CA GLU A 137 -15.25 5.10 17.62
C GLU A 137 -15.59 6.53 17.19
N GLU A 138 -14.59 7.32 16.80
CA GLU A 138 -14.77 8.69 16.32
C GLU A 138 -15.49 8.77 14.95
N LEU A 139 -15.34 7.74 14.12
CA LEU A 139 -15.96 7.67 12.79
C LEU A 139 -17.41 7.18 12.84
N MET A 140 -17.84 6.50 13.91
CA MET A 140 -19.22 6.06 14.06
C MET A 140 -20.16 7.26 14.28
N PRO A 141 -21.39 7.23 13.71
CA PRO A 141 -22.37 8.26 14.00
C PRO A 141 -22.75 8.22 15.50
N PRO A 142 -23.03 9.38 16.12
CA PRO A 142 -23.63 9.38 17.46
C PRO A 142 -24.98 8.64 17.41
N GLY A 143 -25.17 7.75 18.38
CA GLY A 143 -26.41 6.95 18.52
C GLY A 143 -27.63 7.76 18.89
#